data_AF-A0A7K1NIX9-F1
#
_entry.id   AF-A0A7K1NIX9-F1
#
_cell.length_a   1.000
_cell.length_b   1.000
_cell.length_c   1.000
_cell.angle_alpha   90.00
_cell.angle_beta   90.00
_cell.angle_gamma   90.00
#
_symmetry.space_group_name_H-M   'P 1'
#
loop_
_entity.id
_entity.type
_entity.pdbx_description
1 polymer ?
#
loop_
_entity_poly.entity_id
_entity_poly.type
_entity_poly.pdbx_seq_one_letter_code
_entity_poly.pdbx_strand_id
1 'polypeptide(L)'
;MPELGRIYWTRQGLRLAYSAVMVWLAVAVVSALSSKAPPAVGAGPSAAAGVLRGMVENVVAAVALPGVATVVLGIAAAVITGRDVRRRDPLRRFTRQQRREGMTRAAGLCELAGFGRRCGRPAEHGDHFYPWSKGGSTSLQNFVAVCARCNRAKRARIPSPGQQQRMERRRREYLPPSSSVSVGERHPLP
;
A
#
# COMPACT_ATOMS: atom_id res chain seq x y z
N MET A 1 8.40 -4.67 15.97
CA MET A 1 6.99 -5.05 16.21
C MET A 1 6.49 -5.95 15.08
N PRO A 2 5.97 -7.16 15.36
CA PRO A 2 5.51 -8.11 14.34
C PRO A 2 4.33 -7.58 13.48
N GLU A 3 3.59 -6.58 13.99
CA GLU A 3 2.39 -6.06 13.34
C GLU A 3 2.66 -5.33 12.01
N LEU A 4 3.69 -4.48 11.93
CA LEU A 4 3.99 -3.74 10.68
C LEU A 4 4.41 -4.70 9.57
N GLY A 5 5.18 -5.74 9.90
CA GLY A 5 5.58 -6.79 8.96
C GLY A 5 4.38 -7.46 8.33
N ARG A 6 3.44 -7.95 9.14
CA ARG A 6 2.19 -8.54 8.68
C ARG A 6 1.44 -7.59 7.74
N ILE A 7 1.20 -6.34 8.16
CA ILE A 7 0.47 -5.35 7.35
C ILE A 7 1.15 -5.09 6.00
N TYR A 8 2.47 -4.88 6.03
CA TYR A 8 3.25 -4.59 4.84
C TYR A 8 3.21 -5.74 3.84
N TRP A 9 3.51 -6.97 4.30
CA TRP A 9 3.55 -8.15 3.45
C TRP A 9 2.18 -8.57 2.94
N THR A 10 1.11 -8.44 3.74
CA THR A 10 -0.27 -8.67 3.27
C THR A 10 -0.60 -7.74 2.09
N ARG A 11 -0.22 -6.46 2.15
CA ARG A 11 -0.49 -5.52 1.05
C ARG A 11 0.40 -5.74 -0.15
N GLN A 12 1.66 -6.11 0.07
CA GLN A 12 2.55 -6.45 -1.04
C GLN A 12 2.07 -7.72 -1.75
N GLY A 13 1.68 -8.74 -0.99
CA GLY A 13 1.08 -9.96 -1.53
C GLY A 13 -0.20 -9.69 -2.31
N LEU A 14 -1.11 -8.87 -1.77
CA LEU A 14 -2.33 -8.47 -2.50
C LEU A 14 -2.03 -7.77 -3.83
N ARG A 15 -1.05 -6.86 -3.86
CA ARG A 15 -0.64 -6.18 -5.10
C ARG A 15 -0.03 -7.13 -6.12
N LEU A 16 0.83 -8.04 -5.66
CA LEU A 16 1.46 -9.04 -6.53
C LEU A 16 0.41 -10.02 -7.08
N ALA A 17 -0.49 -10.52 -6.22
CA ALA A 17 -1.60 -11.37 -6.62
C ALA A 17 -2.51 -10.69 -7.65
N TYR A 18 -2.88 -9.43 -7.40
CA TYR A 18 -3.68 -8.65 -8.34
C TYR A 18 -2.97 -8.48 -9.68
N SER A 19 -1.67 -8.14 -9.67
CA SER A 19 -0.88 -8.00 -10.89
C SER A 19 -0.79 -9.32 -11.67
N ALA A 20 -0.57 -10.44 -10.98
CA ALA A 20 -0.54 -11.77 -11.59
C ALA A 20 -1.90 -12.15 -12.21
N VAL A 21 -3.01 -11.88 -11.50
CA VAL A 21 -4.36 -12.14 -12.01
C VAL A 21 -4.68 -11.25 -13.22
N MET A 22 -4.23 -9.99 -13.25
CA MET A 22 -4.40 -9.12 -14.42
C MET A 22 -3.62 -9.60 -15.64
N VAL A 23 -2.39 -10.09 -15.44
CA VAL A 23 -1.63 -10.73 -16.51
C VAL A 23 -2.33 -11.99 -16.99
N TRP A 24 -2.82 -12.84 -16.07
CA TRP A 24 -3.57 -14.04 -16.42
C TRP A 24 -4.84 -13.72 -17.22
N LEU A 25 -5.62 -12.73 -16.77
CA LEU A 25 -6.82 -12.27 -17.47
C LEU A 25 -6.49 -11.78 -18.89
N ALA A 26 -5.43 -10.97 -19.04
CA ALA A 26 -5.00 -10.47 -20.35
C ALA A 26 -4.58 -11.62 -21.29
N VAL A 27 -3.79 -12.57 -20.79
CA VAL A 27 -3.37 -13.75 -21.56
C VAL A 27 -4.57 -14.59 -21.95
N ALA A 28 -5.53 -14.81 -21.04
CA ALA A 28 -6.76 -15.57 -21.31
C ALA A 28 -7.60 -14.93 -22.41
N VAL A 29 -7.79 -13.60 -22.37
CA VAL A 29 -8.50 -12.85 -23.41
C VAL A 29 -7.78 -12.96 -24.77
N VAL A 30 -6.48 -12.70 -24.82
CA VAL A 30 -5.70 -12.79 -26.07
C VAL A 30 -5.75 -14.19 -26.66
N SER A 31 -5.63 -15.21 -25.81
CA SER A 31 -5.65 -16.62 -26.24
C SER A 31 -7.03 -17.02 -26.77
N ALA A 32 -8.11 -16.60 -26.10
CA ALA A 32 -9.47 -16.88 -26.54
C ALA A 32 -9.78 -16.20 -27.89
N LEU A 33 -9.36 -14.94 -28.08
CA LEU A 33 -9.55 -14.21 -29.34
C LEU A 33 -8.68 -14.73 -30.49
N SER A 34 -7.53 -15.32 -30.17
CA SER A 34 -6.61 -15.90 -31.17
C SER A 34 -6.96 -17.35 -31.52
N SER A 35 -7.91 -17.97 -30.82
CA SER A 35 -8.31 -19.35 -31.08
C SER A 35 -9.06 -19.44 -32.43
N LYS A 36 -8.61 -20.35 -33.31
CA LYS A 36 -9.27 -20.59 -34.59
C LYS A 36 -10.68 -21.11 -34.34
N ALA A 37 -11.67 -20.52 -35.01
CA ALA A 37 -13.02 -21.05 -35.03
C ALA A 37 -13.01 -22.49 -35.63
N PRO A 38 -13.80 -23.41 -35.08
CA PRO A 38 -14.02 -24.70 -35.73
C PRO A 38 -14.61 -24.47 -37.14
N PRO A 39 -14.30 -25.34 -38.12
CA PRO A 39 -14.79 -25.18 -39.49
C PRO A 39 -16.33 -25.14 -39.48
N ALA A 40 -16.90 -24.10 -40.09
CA ALA A 40 -18.35 -23.94 -40.19
C ALA A 40 -18.92 -25.02 -41.13
N VAL A 41 -19.81 -25.87 -40.62
CA VAL A 41 -20.56 -26.82 -41.45
C VAL A 41 -21.86 -26.15 -41.86
N GLY A 42 -21.90 -25.68 -43.12
CA GLY A 42 -23.09 -25.10 -43.75
C GLY A 42 -23.04 -23.59 -43.98
N ALA A 43 -23.46 -23.13 -45.16
CA ALA A 43 -23.55 -21.72 -45.54
C ALA A 43 -24.97 -21.19 -45.27
N GLY A 44 -25.16 -20.53 -44.12
CA GLY A 44 -26.43 -19.88 -43.77
C GLY A 44 -26.32 -18.96 -42.54
N PRO A 45 -27.26 -18.02 -42.33
CA PRO A 45 -27.24 -17.08 -41.19
C PRO A 45 -27.20 -17.77 -39.81
N SER A 46 -27.74 -18.98 -39.72
CA SER A 46 -27.66 -19.86 -38.54
C SER A 46 -26.25 -20.37 -38.25
N ALA A 47 -25.41 -20.59 -39.27
CA ALA A 47 -24.02 -21.01 -39.09
C ALA A 47 -23.15 -19.86 -38.56
N ALA A 48 -23.35 -18.64 -39.05
CA ALA A 48 -22.68 -17.44 -38.54
C ALA A 48 -23.02 -17.17 -37.06
N ALA A 49 -24.30 -17.30 -36.69
CA ALA A 49 -24.74 -17.17 -35.30
C ALA A 49 -24.12 -18.24 -34.38
N GLY A 50 -23.99 -19.48 -34.85
CA GLY A 50 -23.33 -20.57 -34.12
C GLY A 50 -21.85 -20.31 -33.85
N VAL A 51 -21.11 -19.81 -34.85
CA VAL A 51 -19.69 -19.44 -34.70
C VAL A 51 -19.52 -18.31 -33.68
N LEU A 52 -20.34 -17.26 -33.76
CA LEU A 52 -20.31 -16.15 -32.80
C LEU A 52 -20.61 -16.62 -31.37
N ARG A 53 -21.61 -17.49 -31.19
CA ARG A 53 -21.94 -18.06 -29.89
C ARG A 53 -20.78 -18.88 -29.31
N GLY A 54 -20.15 -19.74 -30.11
CA GLY A 54 -18.99 -20.53 -29.67
C GLY A 54 -17.79 -19.66 -29.30
N MET A 55 -17.53 -18.58 -30.05
CA MET A 55 -16.51 -17.59 -29.68
C MET A 55 -16.80 -16.95 -28.33
N VAL A 56 -18.06 -16.56 -28.08
CA VAL A 56 -18.49 -15.97 -26.80
C VAL A 56 -18.33 -16.98 -25.66
N GLU A 57 -18.75 -18.23 -25.85
CA GLU A 57 -18.62 -19.28 -24.83
C GLU A 57 -17.15 -19.56 -24.48
N ASN A 58 -16.26 -19.59 -25.48
CA ASN A 58 -14.82 -19.75 -25.26
C ASN A 58 -14.20 -18.58 -24.49
N VAL A 59 -14.57 -17.35 -24.83
CA VAL A 59 -14.10 -16.15 -24.11
C VAL A 59 -14.60 -16.17 -22.67
N VAL A 60 -15.89 -16.43 -22.46
CA VAL A 60 -16.49 -16.51 -21.12
C VAL A 60 -15.80 -17.57 -20.27
N ALA A 61 -15.60 -18.78 -20.81
CA ALA A 61 -14.91 -19.85 -20.11
C ALA A 61 -13.46 -19.46 -19.75
N ALA A 62 -12.73 -18.82 -20.67
CA ALA A 62 -11.35 -18.41 -20.46
C ALA A 62 -11.22 -17.32 -19.37
N VAL A 63 -12.18 -16.39 -19.29
CA VAL A 63 -12.10 -15.25 -18.36
C VAL A 63 -12.81 -15.49 -17.03
N ALA A 64 -13.65 -16.51 -16.90
CA ALA A 64 -14.47 -16.74 -15.70
C ALA A 64 -13.61 -16.83 -14.42
N LEU A 65 -12.61 -17.70 -14.40
CA LEU A 65 -11.73 -17.88 -13.24
C LEU A 65 -10.87 -16.65 -12.90
N PRO A 66 -10.07 -16.07 -13.82
CA PRO A 66 -9.33 -14.85 -13.51
C PRO A 66 -10.25 -13.66 -13.18
N GLY A 67 -11.44 -13.61 -13.77
CA GLY A 67 -12.48 -12.63 -13.45
C GLY A 67 -12.95 -12.74 -12.00
N VAL A 68 -13.33 -13.95 -11.55
CA VAL A 68 -13.70 -14.20 -10.15
C VAL A 68 -12.55 -13.88 -9.20
N ALA A 69 -11.32 -14.29 -9.52
CA ALA A 69 -10.15 -13.96 -8.71
C ALA A 69 -9.95 -12.44 -8.59
N THR A 70 -10.16 -11.68 -9.67
CA THR A 70 -10.10 -10.21 -9.67
C THR A 70 -11.11 -9.62 -8.69
N VAL A 71 -12.37 -10.10 -8.72
CA VAL A 71 -13.43 -9.65 -7.82
C VAL A 71 -13.06 -9.93 -6.36
N VAL A 72 -12.61 -11.15 -6.05
CA VAL A 72 -12.21 -11.54 -4.69
C VAL A 72 -11.06 -10.65 -4.17
N LEU A 73 -10.03 -10.41 -4.97
CA LEU A 73 -8.92 -9.52 -4.60
C LEU A 73 -9.40 -8.06 -4.44
N GLY A 74 -10.35 -7.62 -5.27
CA GLY A 74 -11.00 -6.30 -5.14
C GLY A 74 -11.76 -6.14 -3.82
N ILE A 75 -12.56 -7.15 -3.43
CA ILE A 75 -13.26 -7.18 -2.14
C ILE A 75 -12.25 -7.16 -0.99
N ALA A 76 -11.18 -7.96 -1.06
CA ALA A 76 -10.13 -7.97 -0.04
C ALA A 76 -9.46 -6.59 0.10
N ALA A 77 -9.16 -5.92 -1.04
CA ALA A 77 -8.61 -4.56 -1.06
C ALA A 77 -9.57 -3.53 -0.44
N ALA A 78 -10.88 -3.65 -0.74
CA ALA A 78 -11.91 -2.80 -0.18
C ALA A 78 -12.04 -2.98 1.35
N VAL A 79 -12.04 -4.22 1.85
CA VAL A 79 -12.07 -4.52 3.29
C VAL A 79 -10.84 -3.95 4.00
N ILE A 80 -9.64 -4.12 3.45
CA ILE A 80 -8.40 -3.55 4.02
C ILE A 80 -8.48 -2.02 4.06
N THR A 81 -8.94 -1.40 2.98
CA THR A 81 -9.06 0.07 2.91
C THR A 81 -10.14 0.59 3.85
N GLY A 82 -11.27 -0.12 3.99
CA GLY A 82 -12.31 0.22 4.97
C GLY A 82 -11.80 0.14 6.41
N ARG A 83 -10.99 -0.88 6.73
CA ARG A 83 -10.32 -0.98 8.04
C ARG A 83 -9.33 0.17 8.29
N ASP A 84 -8.62 0.63 7.26
CA ASP A 84 -7.76 1.83 7.36
C ASP A 84 -8.57 3.08 7.69
N VAL A 85 -9.75 3.24 7.06
CA VAL A 85 -10.65 4.37 7.31
C VAL A 85 -11.18 4.34 8.73
N ARG A 86 -11.62 3.18 9.22
CA ARG A 86 -12.11 3.01 10.59
C ARG A 86 -11.05 3.25 11.66
N ARG A 87 -9.77 3.11 11.32
CA ARG A 87 -8.64 3.42 12.20
C ARG A 87 -8.14 4.86 12.06
N ARG A 88 -8.79 5.75 11.31
CA ARG A 88 -8.28 7.12 11.23
C ARG A 88 -8.44 7.79 12.58
N ASP A 89 -7.33 8.29 13.09
CA ASP A 89 -7.33 9.15 14.26
C ASP A 89 -8.20 10.40 13.97
N PRO A 90 -9.20 10.72 14.80
CA PRO A 90 -10.01 11.94 14.62
C PRO A 90 -9.13 13.20 14.62
N LEU A 91 -8.04 13.19 15.39
CA LEU A 91 -7.03 14.23 15.36
C LEU A 91 -6.07 13.94 14.22
N ARG A 92 -6.18 14.68 13.11
CA ARG A 92 -5.20 14.57 11.99
C ARG A 92 -3.94 15.40 12.22
N ARG A 93 -4.09 16.55 12.89
CA ARG A 93 -3.01 17.54 13.04
C ARG A 93 -2.38 17.43 14.41
N PHE A 94 -1.05 17.37 14.44
CA PHE A 94 -0.30 17.49 15.68
C PHE A 94 -0.58 18.86 16.34
N THR A 95 -0.70 18.86 17.67
CA THR A 95 -0.81 20.11 18.43
C THR A 95 0.47 20.93 18.33
N ARG A 96 0.42 22.24 18.65
CA ARG A 96 1.63 23.08 18.68
C ARG A 96 2.70 22.52 19.62
N GLN A 97 2.28 21.97 20.76
CA GLN A 97 3.16 21.31 21.74
C GLN A 97 3.81 20.06 21.13
N GLN A 98 3.01 19.15 20.56
CA GLN A 98 3.53 17.93 19.92
C GLN A 98 4.51 18.25 18.79
N ARG A 99 4.23 19.29 17.97
CA ARG A 99 5.16 19.73 16.92
C ARG A 99 6.45 20.25 17.52
N ARG A 100 6.39 21.11 18.54
CA ARG A 100 7.59 21.65 19.21
C ARG A 100 8.44 20.51 19.78
N GLU A 101 7.82 19.62 20.54
CA GLU A 101 8.50 18.49 21.17
C GLU A 101 9.11 17.53 20.14
N GLY A 102 8.37 17.16 19.10
CA GLY A 102 8.88 16.31 18.03
C GLY A 102 10.03 16.93 17.24
N MET A 103 10.00 18.25 17.02
CA MET A 103 11.10 18.98 16.35
C MET A 103 12.33 19.09 17.26
N THR A 104 12.14 19.40 18.55
CA THR A 104 13.22 19.42 19.55
C THR A 104 13.87 18.06 19.70
N ARG A 105 13.08 16.98 19.76
CA ARG A 105 13.56 15.58 19.82
C ARG A 105 14.47 15.24 18.63
N ALA A 106 14.23 15.83 17.47
CA ALA A 106 15.03 15.63 16.28
C ALA A 106 16.20 16.62 16.12
N ALA A 107 16.41 17.51 17.11
CA ALA A 107 17.35 18.64 17.03
C ALA A 107 17.13 19.52 15.79
N GLY A 108 15.88 19.67 15.35
CA GLY A 108 15.54 20.42 14.14
C GLY A 108 16.05 19.80 12.83
N LEU A 109 16.50 18.55 12.83
CA LEU A 109 17.02 17.85 11.64
C LEU A 109 16.04 16.81 11.12
N CYS A 110 16.03 16.61 9.80
CA CYS A 110 15.21 15.60 9.14
C CYS A 110 15.62 14.18 9.57
N GLU A 111 14.68 13.40 10.12
CA GLU A 111 14.91 12.03 10.64
C GLU A 111 14.87 10.94 9.54
N LEU A 112 14.34 11.27 8.35
CA LEU A 112 14.29 10.35 7.21
C LEU A 112 15.68 10.14 6.59
N ALA A 113 15.84 9.03 5.87
CA ALA A 113 17.15 8.57 5.40
C ALA A 113 17.55 9.14 4.03
N GLY A 114 18.86 9.38 3.88
CA GLY A 114 19.56 9.48 2.59
C GLY A 114 20.23 8.15 2.24
N PHE A 115 21.19 7.70 3.06
CA PHE A 115 21.84 6.38 2.99
C PHE A 115 22.45 6.06 4.37
N GLY A 116 21.81 5.18 5.16
CA GLY A 116 22.31 4.75 6.49
C GLY A 116 22.21 5.79 7.62
N ARG A 117 22.31 7.08 7.31
CA ARG A 117 22.23 8.23 8.23
C ARG A 117 20.96 9.07 8.00
N ARG A 118 20.70 10.00 8.92
CA ARG A 118 19.68 11.05 8.76
C ARG A 118 19.98 11.89 7.51
N CYS A 119 18.94 12.45 6.90
CA CYS A 119 19.06 13.32 5.72
C CYS A 119 19.92 14.56 5.99
N GLY A 120 19.99 15.02 7.25
CA GLY A 120 20.85 16.13 7.66
C GLY A 120 20.32 17.53 7.30
N ARG A 121 19.32 17.62 6.41
CA ARG A 121 18.63 18.89 6.14
C ARG A 121 17.79 19.35 7.34
N PRO A 122 17.58 20.65 7.52
CA PRO A 122 16.63 21.18 8.49
C PRO A 122 15.26 20.52 8.31
N ALA A 123 14.64 20.12 9.41
CA ALA A 123 13.25 19.71 9.40
C ALA A 123 12.37 20.96 9.27
N GLU A 124 11.34 20.84 8.46
CA GLU A 124 10.39 21.92 8.17
C GLU A 124 8.97 21.52 8.64
N HIS A 125 8.69 20.20 8.65
CA HIS A 125 7.37 19.66 8.90
C HIS A 125 7.44 18.52 9.94
N GLY A 126 6.33 18.36 10.66
CA GLY A 126 6.04 17.14 11.40
C GLY A 126 5.13 16.26 10.56
N ASP A 127 5.56 15.04 10.27
CA ASP A 127 4.81 14.07 9.46
C ASP A 127 4.57 12.78 10.26
N HIS A 128 3.57 12.00 9.85
CA HIS A 128 3.27 10.71 10.44
C HIS A 128 4.15 9.63 9.80
N PHE A 129 4.97 8.93 10.59
CA PHE A 129 5.79 7.81 10.09
C PHE A 129 4.93 6.74 9.40
N TYR A 130 3.92 6.26 10.13
CA TYR A 130 2.82 5.47 9.59
C TYR A 130 1.71 6.44 9.15
N PRO A 131 1.32 6.48 7.86
CA PRO A 131 0.42 7.51 7.35
C PRO A 131 -0.93 7.56 8.08
N TRP A 132 -1.38 8.77 8.45
CA TRP A 132 -2.71 9.00 9.03
C TRP A 132 -3.85 8.40 8.19
N SER A 133 -3.78 8.56 6.86
CA SER A 133 -4.78 8.02 5.92
C SER A 133 -4.87 6.48 5.90
N LYS A 134 -3.90 5.79 6.54
CA LYS A 134 -3.84 4.33 6.69
C LYS A 134 -4.04 3.87 8.13
N GLY A 135 -4.44 4.78 9.03
CA GLY A 135 -4.67 4.51 10.45
C GLY A 135 -3.45 4.71 11.35
N GLY A 136 -2.51 5.58 10.98
CA GLY A 136 -1.48 6.06 11.91
C GLY A 136 -2.06 7.02 12.94
N SER A 137 -1.63 6.92 14.20
CA SER A 137 -2.07 7.84 15.27
C SER A 137 -1.37 9.19 15.18
N THR A 138 -1.99 10.24 15.68
CA THR A 138 -1.38 11.57 15.85
C THR A 138 -0.76 11.67 17.23
N SER A 139 0.35 10.95 17.40
CA SER A 139 1.15 10.91 18.63
C SER A 139 2.61 11.24 18.38
N LEU A 140 3.35 11.51 19.45
CA LEU A 140 4.80 11.73 19.38
C LEU A 140 5.57 10.48 18.94
N GLN A 141 5.05 9.28 19.24
CA GLN A 141 5.65 8.04 18.77
C GLN A 141 5.54 7.91 17.24
N ASN A 142 4.42 8.34 16.64
CA ASN A 142 4.26 8.37 15.19
C ASN A 142 4.82 9.64 14.52
N PHE A 143 5.18 10.67 15.28
CA PHE A 143 5.74 11.91 14.77
C PHE A 143 7.15 11.72 14.21
N VAL A 144 7.42 12.33 13.06
CA VAL A 144 8.74 12.42 12.43
C VAL A 144 9.01 13.83 11.97
N ALA A 145 10.16 14.38 12.34
CA ALA A 145 10.63 15.66 11.80
C ALA A 145 11.21 15.45 10.39
N VAL A 146 10.70 16.16 9.39
CA VAL A 146 11.05 15.95 7.98
C VAL A 146 11.26 17.26 7.21
N CYS A 147 12.24 17.27 6.30
CA CYS A 147 12.39 18.34 5.30
C CYS A 147 11.37 18.18 4.16
N ALA A 148 11.09 19.24 3.39
CA ALA A 148 10.13 19.19 2.29
C ALA A 148 10.46 18.15 1.21
N ARG A 149 11.75 17.91 0.92
CA ARG A 149 12.18 16.91 -0.08
C ARG A 149 11.82 15.49 0.38
N CYS A 150 12.20 15.12 1.60
CA CYS A 150 11.94 13.79 2.14
C CYS A 150 10.45 13.55 2.38
N ASN A 151 9.70 14.58 2.81
CA ASN A 151 8.25 14.49 2.97
C ASN A 151 7.55 14.16 1.64
N ARG A 152 7.85 14.93 0.58
CA ARG A 152 7.32 14.69 -0.78
C ARG A 152 7.71 13.32 -1.31
N ALA A 153 8.94 12.87 -1.05
CA ALA A 153 9.38 11.54 -1.43
C ALA A 153 8.61 10.45 -0.67
N LYS A 154 8.42 10.56 0.66
CA LYS A 154 7.74 9.55 1.48
C LYS A 154 6.30 9.31 1.03
N ARG A 155 5.52 10.37 0.80
CA ARG A 155 4.08 10.32 0.47
C ARG A 155 3.29 9.57 1.56
N ALA A 156 2.10 9.07 1.20
CA ALA A 156 1.26 8.22 2.06
C ALA A 156 1.65 6.72 1.98
N ARG A 157 2.92 6.39 1.77
CA ARG A 157 3.38 4.99 1.71
C ARG A 157 3.50 4.40 3.11
N ILE A 158 3.01 3.18 3.28
CA ILE A 158 3.19 2.41 4.51
C ILE A 158 4.69 2.06 4.61
N PRO A 159 5.33 2.35 5.75
CA PRO A 159 6.74 2.04 5.93
C PRO A 159 6.97 0.53 5.89
N SER A 160 8.06 0.10 5.26
CA SER A 160 8.48 -1.30 5.34
C SER A 160 9.08 -1.61 6.72
N PRO A 161 9.10 -2.89 7.14
CA PRO A 161 9.73 -3.29 8.40
C PRO A 161 11.20 -2.83 8.50
N GLY A 162 11.94 -2.95 7.40
CA GLY A 162 13.32 -2.45 7.34
C GLY A 162 13.43 -0.92 7.46
N GLN A 163 12.45 -0.16 6.96
CA GLN A 163 12.43 1.29 7.17
C GLN A 163 12.19 1.66 8.63
N GLN A 164 11.28 0.95 9.32
CA GLN A 164 11.02 1.14 10.75
C GLN A 164 12.25 0.79 11.57
N GLN A 165 12.83 -0.39 11.38
CA GLN A 165 14.05 -0.82 12.07
C GLN A 165 15.20 0.17 11.85
N ARG A 166 15.41 0.65 10.62
CA ARG A 166 16.44 1.66 10.36
C ARG A 166 16.16 2.99 11.06
N MET A 167 14.89 3.39 11.19
CA MET A 167 14.52 4.60 11.94
C MET A 167 14.79 4.43 13.43
N GLU A 168 14.34 3.32 14.02
CA GLU A 168 14.56 2.99 15.43
C GLU A 168 16.06 2.91 15.74
N ARG A 169 16.85 2.27 14.87
CA ARG A 169 18.31 2.22 15.00
C ARG A 169 18.92 3.62 15.00
N ARG A 170 18.52 4.49 14.07
CA ARG A 170 19.02 5.88 14.03
C ARG A 170 18.62 6.65 15.28
N ARG A 171 17.41 6.48 15.79
CA ARG A 171 16.95 7.13 17.02
C ARG A 171 17.83 6.79 18.22
N ARG A 172 18.39 5.58 18.29
CA ARG A 172 19.37 5.22 19.33
C ARG A 172 20.66 6.06 19.29
N GLU A 173 21.00 6.65 18.15
CA GLU A 173 22.23 7.44 17.98
C GLU A 173 22.10 8.88 18.52
N TYR A 174 20.87 9.40 18.70
CA TYR A 174 20.65 10.80 19.10
C TYR A 174 19.56 11.01 20.17
N LEU A 175 18.82 9.97 20.56
CA LEU A 175 17.91 10.04 21.69
C LEU A 175 18.62 9.58 22.97
N PRO A 176 18.28 10.16 24.14
CA PRO A 176 18.73 9.66 25.42
C PRO A 176 18.37 8.16 25.60
N PRO A 177 19.21 7.36 26.29
CA PRO A 177 18.93 5.93 26.50
C PRO A 177 17.59 5.63 27.18
N SER A 178 17.07 6.55 27.99
CA SER A 178 15.76 6.45 28.65
C SER A 178 14.56 6.72 27.73
N SER A 179 14.79 7.25 26.52
CA SER A 179 13.73 7.61 25.58
C SER A 179 13.28 6.42 24.74
N SER A 180 11.97 6.35 24.45
CA SER A 180 11.45 5.38 23.50
C SER A 180 11.95 5.67 22.09
N VAL A 181 12.58 4.66 21.45
CA VAL A 181 13.01 4.74 20.04
C VAL A 181 11.94 4.28 19.06
N SER A 182 10.86 3.68 19.58
CA SER A 182 9.75 3.15 18.80
C SER A 182 9.14 4.22 17.90
N VAL A 183 8.64 3.80 16.74
CA VAL A 183 8.06 4.70 15.75
C VAL A 183 6.91 4.03 15.02
N GLY A 184 5.96 4.82 14.51
CA GLY A 184 4.90 4.29 13.66
C GLY A 184 3.69 3.77 14.41
N GLU A 185 3.37 4.39 15.55
CA GLU A 185 2.16 4.07 16.29
C GLU A 185 0.91 4.17 15.41
N ARG A 186 0.01 3.21 15.60
CA ARG A 186 -1.24 3.10 14.87
C ARG A 186 -2.39 3.40 15.81
N HIS A 187 -3.42 4.03 15.29
CA HIS A 187 -4.64 4.24 16.05
C HIS A 187 -5.38 2.88 16.17
N PRO A 188 -5.92 2.57 17.36
CA PRO A 188 -6.68 1.34 17.57
C PRO A 188 -7.93 1.30 16.68
N LEU A 189 -8.48 0.10 16.50
CA LEU A 189 -9.85 0.01 15.97
C LEU A 189 -10.79 0.38 17.12
N PRO A 190 -11.88 1.10 16.83
CA PRO A 190 -13.02 1.16 17.74
C PRO A 190 -13.61 -0.24 17.95
#